data_AF-A0A2V4N0W2-F1
#
_entry.id   AF-A0A2V4N0W2-F1
#
_cell.length_a   1.000
_cell.length_b   1.000
_cell.length_c   1.000
_cell.angle_alpha   90.00
_cell.angle_beta   90.00
_cell.angle_gamma   90.00
#
_symmetry.space_group_name_H-M   'P 1'
#
loop_
_entity.id
_entity.type
_entity.pdbx_description
1 polymer ?
#
loop_
_entity_poly.entity_id
_entity_poly.type
_entity_poly.pdbx_seq_one_letter_code
_entity_poly.pdbx_strand_id
1 'polypeptide(L)' 'MVTDEQVAGEEVGRSIPAQVPMYTWNLAGYRVGHAPSGAENRHTFGGLTDQAFGMIPLLEAGVGGAWPWQDPPRSVT' A
#
# COMPACT_ATOMS: atom_id res chain seq x y z
N MET A 1 10.12 -6.07 0.22
CA MET A 1 9.24 -6.33 1.39
C MET A 1 10.01 -6.01 2.65
N VAL A 2 9.41 -5.23 3.55
CA VAL A 2 9.97 -4.89 4.87
C VAL A 2 8.88 -5.13 5.92
N THR A 3 9.23 -5.59 7.12
CA THR A 3 8.28 -5.67 8.24
C THR A 3 8.41 -4.44 9.13
N ASP A 4 7.27 -3.95 9.64
CA ASP A 4 7.20 -2.74 10.45
C ASP A 4 7.87 -2.90 11.82
N GLU A 5 8.09 -4.14 12.28
CA GLU A 5 8.82 -4.45 13.51
C GLU A 5 10.33 -4.17 13.41
N GLN A 6 10.85 -4.00 12.19
CA GLN A 6 12.25 -3.65 11.95
C GLN A 6 12.46 -2.14 12.09
N VAL A 7 12.13 -1.58 13.25
CA VAL A 7 12.42 -0.18 13.59
C VAL A 7 13.83 -0.08 14.18
N ALA A 8 14.76 0.45 13.41
CA ALA A 8 16.11 0.79 13.87
C ALA A 8 16.61 2.07 13.19
N GLY A 9 16.74 3.16 13.95
CA GLY A 9 17.35 4.41 13.46
C GLY A 9 16.41 5.28 12.62
N GLU A 10 16.89 5.77 11.48
CA GLU A 10 16.11 6.62 10.57
C GLU A 10 15.03 5.85 9.79
N GLU A 11 14.07 6.59 9.22
CA GLU A 11 13.01 6.05 8.36
C GLU A 11 13.61 5.30 7.15
N VAL A 12 13.48 3.98 7.14
CA VAL A 12 14.07 3.06 6.15
C VAL A 12 13.75 3.46 4.70
N GLY A 13 12.57 4.05 4.45
CA GLY A 13 12.14 4.48 3.13
C GLY A 13 12.93 5.63 2.52
N ARG A 14 13.71 6.39 3.30
CA ARG A 14 14.59 7.47 2.79
C ARG A 14 15.73 6.96 1.91
N SER A 15 16.21 5.74 2.17
CA SER A 15 17.29 5.12 1.41
C SER A 15 16.81 4.51 0.08
N ILE A 16 15.48 4.48 -0.14
CA ILE A 16 14.87 3.89 -1.32
C ILE A 16 14.46 5.03 -2.28
N PRO A 17 14.88 5.00 -3.56
CA PRO A 17 14.43 5.98 -4.54
C PRO A 17 12.89 6.06 -4.60
N ALA A 18 12.34 7.26 -4.83
CA ALA A 18 10.89 7.50 -4.76
C ALA A 18 10.09 6.69 -5.79
N GLN A 19 10.70 6.37 -6.93
CA GLN A 19 10.10 5.59 -8.02
C GLN A 19 10.10 4.07 -7.77
N VAL A 20 10.80 3.60 -6.73
CA VAL A 20 10.85 2.17 -6.39
C VAL A 20 9.74 1.89 -5.37
N PRO A 21 8.78 0.99 -5.67
CA PRO A 21 7.72 0.60 -4.74
C PRO A 21 8.29 0.01 -3.45
N MET A 22 7.76 0.46 -2.31
CA MET A 22 8.06 -0.10 -0.99
C MET A 22 6.76 -0.53 -0.33
N TYR A 23 6.73 -1.81 0.06
CA TYR A 23 5.64 -2.44 0.77
C TYR A 23 6.08 -2.83 2.17
N THR A 24 5.40 -2.27 3.17
CA THR A 24 5.65 -2.48 4.60
C THR A 24 4.53 -3.33 5.20
N TRP A 25 4.87 -4.35 5.98
CA TRP A 25 3.88 -5.16 6.71
C TRP A 25 3.93 -4.87 8.20
N ASN A 26 2.87 -4.30 8.74
CA ASN A 26 2.68 -4.15 10.18
C ASN A 26 2.12 -5.48 10.74
N LEU A 27 2.92 -6.17 11.55
CA LEU A 27 2.59 -7.51 12.06
C LEU A 27 2.01 -7.47 13.48
N ALA A 28 2.42 -6.53 14.34
CA ALA A 28 1.90 -6.41 15.71
C ALA A 28 0.58 -5.62 15.85
N GLY A 29 0.07 -5.04 14.75
CA GLY A 29 -1.31 -4.56 14.62
C GLY A 29 -1.70 -3.29 15.38
N TYR A 30 -0.81 -2.56 16.08
CA TYR A 30 -1.31 -1.60 17.09
C TYR A 30 -0.66 -0.23 17.23
N ARG A 31 0.33 0.15 16.44
CA ARG A 31 0.87 1.51 16.57
C ARG A 31 1.40 1.93 15.21
N VAL A 32 0.74 2.95 14.64
CA VAL A 32 1.11 3.74 13.45
C VAL A 32 2.31 3.18 12.68
N GLY A 33 2.07 2.69 11.46
CA GLY A 33 3.13 2.20 10.57
C GLY A 33 4.29 3.19 10.52
N HIS A 34 5.51 2.69 10.72
CA HIS A 34 6.72 3.51 10.87
C HIS A 34 7.13 4.18 9.54
N ALA A 35 6.76 3.60 8.40
CA ALA A 35 7.01 4.17 7.09
C ALA A 35 5.84 5.07 6.62
N PRO A 36 6.10 6.20 5.93
CA PRO A 36 5.07 6.97 5.24
C PRO A 36 4.22 6.04 4.36
N SER A 37 2.90 6.21 4.40
CA SER A 37 1.95 5.39 3.66
C SER A 37 0.99 6.30 2.90
N GLY A 38 0.54 5.88 1.72
CA GLY A 38 -0.42 6.64 0.90
C GLY A 38 0.22 7.63 -0.10
N ALA A 39 1.55 7.67 -0.16
CA ALA A 39 2.26 8.22 -1.31
C ALA A 39 2.37 7.16 -2.41
N GLU A 40 2.52 7.59 -3.67
CA GLU A 40 2.43 6.76 -4.89
C GLU A 40 3.11 5.39 -4.77
N ASN A 41 4.31 5.32 -4.21
CA ASN A 41 5.13 4.10 -4.12
C ASN A 41 5.42 3.65 -2.68
N ARG A 42 4.59 4.04 -1.71
CA ARG A 42 4.76 3.67 -0.30
C ARG A 42 3.44 3.13 0.26
N HIS A 43 3.38 1.83 0.49
CA HIS A 43 2.17 1.13 0.92
C HIS A 43 2.43 0.34 2.19
N THR A 44 1.46 0.37 3.11
CA THR A 44 1.51 -0.43 4.34
C THR A 44 0.31 -1.38 4.39
N PHE A 45 0.59 -2.66 4.62
CA PHE A 45 -0.40 -3.71 4.84
C PHE A 45 -0.42 -4.11 6.32
N GLY A 46 -1.62 -4.39 6.83
CA GLY A 46 -1.80 -4.97 8.17
C GLY A 46 -1.87 -6.48 8.10
N GLY A 47 -1.06 -7.18 8.90
CA GLY A 47 -0.99 -8.64 8.96
C GLY A 47 -0.36 -9.28 7.72
N LEU A 48 0.27 -10.45 7.88
CA LEU A 48 0.89 -11.21 6.79
C LEU A 48 -0.11 -12.24 6.24
N THR A 49 -0.95 -11.81 5.30
CA THR A 49 -1.97 -12.67 4.68
C THR A 49 -1.73 -12.86 3.17
N ASP A 50 -2.18 -13.98 2.63
CA ASP A 50 -2.15 -14.24 1.18
C ASP A 50 -2.92 -13.18 0.38
N GLN A 51 -3.99 -12.64 0.98
CA GLN A 51 -4.77 -11.54 0.40
C GLN A 51 -3.93 -10.26 0.22
N ALA A 52 -3.03 -9.96 1.16
CA ALA A 52 -2.14 -8.80 1.04
C ALA A 52 -1.19 -8.92 -0.16
N PHE A 53 -0.70 -10.12 -0.46
CA PHE A 53 0.13 -10.36 -1.65
C PHE A 53 -0.67 -10.18 -2.95
N GLY A 54 -1.95 -10.55 -2.96
CA GLY A 54 -2.84 -10.32 -4.10
C GLY A 54 -3.03 -8.85 -4.47
N MET A 55 -2.77 -7.92 -3.53
CA MET A 55 -2.90 -6.48 -3.78
C MET A 55 -1.71 -5.86 -4.50
N ILE A 56 -0.52 -6.47 -4.42
CA ILE A 56 0.71 -5.95 -5.04
C ILE A 56 0.55 -5.71 -6.55
N PRO A 57 0.12 -6.69 -7.37
CA PRO A 57 0.00 -6.47 -8.82
C PRO A 57 -1.04 -5.40 -9.18
N LEU A 58 -2.05 -5.17 -8.34
CA LEU A 58 -3.05 -4.12 -8.56
C LEU A 58 -2.46 -2.72 -8.32
N LEU A 59 -1.61 -2.59 -7.29
CA LEU A 59 -0.91 -1.34 -6.99
C LEU A 59 0.15 -1.04 -8.05
N GLU A 60 0.91 -2.04 -8.49
CA GLU A 60 1.92 -1.87 -9.55
C GLU A 60 1.32 -1.54 -10.91
N ALA A 61 0.08 -1.97 -11.18
CA ALA A 61 -0.62 -1.59 -12.40
C ALA A 61 -0.97 -0.09 -12.46
N GLY A 62 -0.97 0.63 -11.32
CA GLY A 62 -1.17 2.08 -11.26
C GLY A 62 -2.52 2.57 -11.77
N VAL A 63 -3.53 1.68 -11.84
CA VAL A 63 -4.83 2.02 -12.43
C VAL A 63 -5.69 2.76 -11.40
N GLY A 64 -5.93 4.04 -11.65
CA GLY A 64 -6.96 4.80 -10.96
C GLY A 64 -8.35 4.30 -11.36
N GLY A 65 -9.02 3.59 -10.45
CA GLY A 65 -10.40 3.12 -10.64
C GLY A 65 -11.43 4.06 -10.03
N ALA A 66 -12.56 4.20 -10.69
CA ALA A 66 -13.77 4.76 -10.07
C ALA A 66 -14.53 3.65 -9.34
N TRP A 67 -15.18 4.00 -8.24
CA TRP A 67 -16.01 3.04 -7.54
C TRP A 67 -17.28 2.72 -8.35
N PRO A 68 -17.79 1.49 -8.30
CA PRO A 68 -18.97 1.09 -9.09
C PRO A 68 -20.23 1.95 -8.85
N TRP A 69 -20.34 2.58 -7.68
CA TRP A 69 -21.45 3.49 -7.35
C TRP A 69 -21.24 4.94 -7.80
N GLN A 70 -20.07 5.27 -8.37
CA GLN A 70 -19.79 6.60 -8.92
C GLN A 70 -20.31 6.77 -10.35
N ASP A 71 -20.67 5.68 -11.05
CA ASP A 71 -21.23 5.72 -12.40
C ASP A 71 -22.74 5.42 -12.33
N PRO A 72 -23.64 6.43 -12.42
CA PRO A 72 -25.07 6.19 -12.42
C PRO A 72 -25.47 5.36 -13.67
N PRO A 73 -26.46 4.46 -13.56
CA PRO A 73 -26.84 3.60 -14.66
C PRO A 73 -27.22 4.41 -15.90
N ARG A 74 -26.57 4.11 -17.05
CA ARG A 74 -26.86 4.77 -18.32
C ARG A 74 -28.31 4.52 -18.71
N SER A 75 -29.07 5.58 -18.89
CA SER A 75 -30.42 5.51 -19.42
C SER A 75 -30.37 4.99 -20.86
N VAL A 76 -30.96 3.81 -21.09
CA VAL A 76 -31.16 3.28 -22.43
C VAL A 76 -32.39 3.98 -23.00
N THR A 77 -32.23 4.66 -24.14
CA THR A 77 -33.34 5.22 -24.96
C THR A 77 -33.73 4.20 -26.03
#